data_AF-A0A3B9FJK0-F1
#
_entry.id   AF-A0A3B9FJK0-F1
#
_cell.length_a   1.000
_cell.length_b   1.000
_cell.length_c   1.000
_cell.angle_alpha   90.00
_cell.angle_beta   90.00
_cell.angle_gamma   90.00
#
_symmetry.space_group_name_H-M   'P 1'
#
loop_
_entity.id
_entity.type
_entity.pdbx_description
1 polymer ?
#
loop_
_entity_poly.entity_id
_entity_poly.type
_entity_poly.pdbx_seq_one_letter_code
_entity_poly.pdbx_strand_id
1 'polypeptide(L)' 'VGVGMRSHSGVASTFFEALANAGINMLMISTSEIKISVAVSPEFGDEATRVAHRAFGLGK' A
#
# COMPACT_ATOMS: atom_id res chain seq x y z
N VAL A 1 3.02 0.13 -7.04
CA VAL A 1 4.18 0.42 -7.92
C VAL A 1 3.89 1.74 -8.61
N GLY A 2 4.86 2.65 -8.71
CA GLY A 2 4.69 3.90 -9.42
C GLY A 2 6.00 4.65 -9.61
N VAL A 3 6.29 5.10 -10.82
CA VAL A 3 7.52 5.85 -11.14
C VAL A 3 7.56 7.20 -10.40
N GLY A 4 6.39 7.79 -10.13
CA GLY A 4 6.25 9.04 -9.39
C GLY A 4 6.69 8.98 -7.93
N MET A 5 6.86 7.79 -7.35
CA MET A 5 7.15 7.61 -5.91
C MET A 5 8.47 8.26 -5.48
N ARG A 6 9.50 8.23 -6.34
CA ARG A 6 10.80 8.86 -6.04
C ARG A 6 10.75 10.39 -5.95
N SER A 7 9.73 11.02 -6.54
CA SER A 7 9.61 12.48 -6.67
C SER A 7 8.43 13.06 -5.89
N HIS A 8 7.55 12.20 -5.35
CA HIS A 8 6.37 12.60 -4.60
C HIS A 8 6.47 12.04 -3.18
N SER A 9 6.82 12.92 -2.23
CA SER A 9 6.80 12.59 -0.80
C SER A 9 5.37 12.24 -0.36
N GLY A 10 5.24 11.34 0.61
CA GLY A 10 3.95 10.98 1.21
C GLY A 10 3.29 9.72 0.63
N VAL A 11 3.74 9.20 -0.52
CA VAL A 11 3.15 7.97 -1.09
C VAL A 11 3.20 6.79 -0.11
N ALA A 12 4.32 6.63 0.60
CA ALA A 12 4.46 5.58 1.61
C ALA A 12 3.51 5.77 2.79
N SER A 13 3.37 7.00 3.31
CA SER A 13 2.46 7.28 4.44
C SER A 13 1.01 7.03 4.05
N THR A 14 0.56 7.52 2.87
CA THR A 14 -0.79 7.23 2.36
C THR A 14 -1.07 5.74 2.26
N PHE A 15 -0.10 4.95 1.78
CA PHE A 15 -0.24 3.51 1.65
C PHE A 15 -0.34 2.80 3.01
N PHE A 16 0.53 3.15 3.96
CA PHE A 16 0.53 2.53 5.29
C PHE A 16 -0.67 2.96 6.14
N GLU A 17 -1.06 4.23 6.09
CA GLU A 17 -2.25 4.74 6.78
C GLU A 17 -3.52 4.07 6.26
N ALA A 18 -3.62 3.84 4.95
CA ALA A 18 -4.77 3.15 4.38
C ALA A 18 -4.93 1.72 4.93
N LEU A 19 -3.84 0.95 4.99
CA LEU A 19 -3.86 -0.41 5.54
C LEU A 19 -4.13 -0.41 7.06
N ALA A 20 -3.52 0.51 7.80
CA ALA A 20 -3.71 0.65 9.24
C ALA A 20 -5.17 1.02 9.59
N ASN A 21 -5.77 1.96 8.86
CA ASN A 21 -7.16 2.36 9.04
C ASN A 21 -8.15 1.24 8.70
N ALA A 22 -7.76 0.30 7.83
CA ALA A 22 -8.52 -0.91 7.54
C ALA A 22 -8.28 -2.05 8.55
N GLY A 23 -7.43 -1.84 9.57
CA GLY A 23 -7.10 -2.86 10.58
C GLY A 23 -6.22 -4.00 10.04
N ILE A 24 -5.54 -3.80 8.90
CA ILE A 24 -4.72 -4.83 8.26
C ILE A 24 -3.30 -4.77 8.81
N ASN A 25 -2.87 -5.84 9.49
CA ASN A 25 -1.52 -5.94 10.01
C ASN A 25 -0.49 -6.20 8.90
N MET A 26 0.60 -5.43 8.89
CA MET A 26 1.70 -5.58 7.96
C MET A 26 2.82 -6.42 8.59
N LEU A 27 3.04 -7.63 8.07
CA LEU A 27 4.01 -8.60 8.60
C LEU A 27 5.45 -8.27 8.19
N MET A 28 5.62 -7.67 7.02
CA MET A 28 6.91 -7.29 6.47
C MET A 28 6.73 -6.14 5.49
N ILE A 29 7.72 -5.25 5.42
CA ILE A 29 7.79 -4.15 4.45
C ILE A 29 9.11 -4.26 3.69
N SER A 30 9.04 -4.16 2.36
CA SER A 30 10.21 -4.08 1.48
C SER A 30 9.99 -3.00 0.42
N THR A 31 11.03 -2.23 0.10
CA THR A 31 10.89 -1.03 -0.73
C THR A 31 12.00 -0.88 -1.78
N SER A 32 11.68 -0.26 -2.91
CA SER A 32 12.61 0.32 -3.88
C SER A 32 12.14 1.73 -4.26
N GLU A 33 12.88 2.43 -5.12
CA GLU A 33 12.58 3.79 -5.56
C GLU A 33 11.16 3.97 -6.15
N ILE A 34 10.57 2.88 -6.68
CA ILE A 34 9.28 2.90 -7.38
C ILE A 34 8.28 1.84 -6.88
N LYS A 35 8.62 1.11 -5.82
CA LYS A 35 7.79 0.00 -5.31
C LYS A 35 7.84 -0.05 -3.80
N ILE A 36 6.67 -0.19 -3.20
CA ILE A 36 6.49 -0.67 -1.82
C ILE A 36 5.79 -2.02 -1.93
N SER A 37 6.33 -3.01 -1.22
CA SER A 37 5.76 -4.34 -1.05
C SER A 37 5.51 -4.56 0.43
N VAL A 38 4.31 -5.05 0.76
CA VAL A 38 3.97 -5.46 2.12
C VAL A 38 3.49 -6.90 2.11
N ALA A 39 3.94 -7.66 3.11
CA ALA A 39 3.37 -8.96 3.41
C ALA A 39 2.22 -8.78 4.40
N VAL A 40 1.09 -9.42 4.14
CA VAL A 40 -0.10 -9.46 5.00
C VAL A 40 -0.53 -10.92 5.15
N SER A 41 -1.35 -11.22 6.16
CA SER A 41 -1.92 -12.57 6.27
C SER A 41 -2.77 -12.89 5.03
N PRO A 42 -2.78 -14.15 4.54
CA PRO A 42 -3.47 -14.52 3.30
C PRO A 42 -4.95 -14.13 3.25
N GLU A 43 -5.65 -14.20 4.39
CA GLU A 43 -7.06 -13.82 4.52
C GLU A 43 -7.35 -12.34 4.22
N PHE A 44 -6.34 -11.47 4.33
CA PHE A 44 -6.47 -10.03 4.06
C PHE A 44 -5.95 -9.62 2.67
N GLY A 45 -5.40 -10.54 1.86
CA GLY A 45 -4.73 -10.18 0.60
C GLY A 45 -5.60 -9.39 -0.37
N ASP A 46 -6.83 -9.84 -0.57
CA ASP A 46 -7.80 -9.18 -1.46
C ASP A 46 -8.27 -7.83 -0.90
N GLU A 47 -8.48 -7.76 0.42
CA GLU A 47 -8.90 -6.53 1.07
C GLU A 47 -7.80 -5.47 1.07
N ALA A 48 -6.56 -5.86 1.40
CA ALA A 48 -5.39 -5.00 1.34
C ALA A 48 -5.21 -4.41 -0.07
N THR A 49 -5.41 -5.24 -1.10
CA THR A 49 -5.36 -4.79 -2.50
C THR A 49 -6.43 -3.75 -2.81
N ARG A 50 -7.69 -3.99 -2.41
CA ARG A 50 -8.80 -3.03 -2.61
C ARG A 50 -8.58 -1.73 -1.84
N VAL A 51 -8.12 -1.80 -0.60
CA VAL A 51 -7.80 -0.64 0.24
C VAL A 51 -6.70 0.21 -0.41
N ALA A 52 -5.62 -0.42 -0.86
CA ALA A 52 -4.54 0.26 -1.58
C ALA A 52 -5.04 0.92 -2.87
N HIS A 53 -5.85 0.22 -3.67
CA HIS A 53 -6.45 0.77 -4.88
C HIS A 53 -7.29 2.01 -4.59
N ARG A 54 -8.18 1.95 -3.59
CA ARG A 54 -9.02 3.09 -3.19
C ARG A 54 -8.20 4.28 -2.70
N ALA A 55 -7.15 4.04 -1.91
CA ALA A 55 -6.29 5.09 -1.37
C ALA A 55 -5.61 5.93 -2.47
N PHE A 56 -5.35 5.32 -3.63
CA PHE A 56 -4.76 5.98 -4.80
C PHE A 56 -5.77 6.29 -5.92
N GLY A 57 -7.07 6.09 -5.68
CA GLY A 57 -8.11 6.33 -6.69
C GLY A 57 -8.00 5.44 -7.93
N LEU A 58 -7.41 4.25 -7.80
CA LEU A 58 -7.18 3.30 -8.89
C LEU A 58 -8.32 2.27 -8.92
N GLY A 59 -8.76 1.86 -10.11
CA GLY A 59 -9.84 0.87 -10.27
C GLY A 59 -11.24 1.48 -10.35
N LYS A 60 -11.38 2.56 -11.14
CA LYS A 60 -12.64 2.82 -11.84
C LYS A 60 -12.93 1.69 -12.83
#